data_AF-A0A2N9IE04-F1
#
_entry.id   AF-A0A2N9IE04-F1
#
_cell.length_a   1.000
_cell.length_b   1.000
_cell.length_c   1.000
_cell.angle_alpha   90.00
_cell.angle_beta   90.00
_cell.angle_gamma   90.00
#
_symmetry.space_group_name_H-M   'P 1'
#
loop_
_entity.id
_entity.type
_entity.pdbx_description
1 polymer ?
#
loop_
_entity_poly.entity_id
_entity_poly.type
_entity_poly.pdbx_seq_one_letter_code
_entity_poly.pdbx_strand_id
1 'polypeptide(L)'
;METPYHVLLGRPWLHKHKLVSSTYHQCVKGRLNGKPIRIAANSCPFDQTEAHFVEAALYDDLASTGEPSIVRPCGTPLPVWKDIRDDPETDLQELLERKEKRKGHEVESGSPPQCVRVQLPDGRIVYRS
;
A
#
# COMPACT_ATOMS: atom_id res chain seq x y z
N MET A 1 -19.51 -21.16 -17.68
CA MET A 1 -18.66 -20.30 -16.83
C MET A 1 -18.75 -18.90 -17.42
N GLU A 2 -19.50 -18.04 -16.74
CA GLU A 2 -19.62 -16.63 -17.10
C GLU A 2 -18.42 -15.90 -16.49
N THR A 3 -17.67 -15.14 -17.29
CA THR A 3 -16.53 -14.38 -16.76
C THR A 3 -17.07 -13.20 -15.95
N PRO A 4 -16.59 -12.95 -14.72
CA PRO A 4 -17.13 -11.92 -13.83
C PRO A 4 -16.97 -10.49 -14.37
N TYR A 5 -16.13 -10.30 -15.41
CA TYR A 5 -15.88 -9.02 -16.05
C TYR A 5 -16.16 -9.08 -17.55
N HIS A 6 -16.89 -8.08 -18.04
CA HIS A 6 -17.14 -7.91 -19.48
C HIS A 6 -16.12 -6.96 -20.14
N VAL A 7 -15.44 -6.09 -19.36
CA VAL A 7 -14.42 -5.16 -19.86
C VAL A 7 -13.50 -4.70 -18.74
N LEU A 8 -12.21 -4.44 -19.05
CA LEU A 8 -11.25 -3.86 -18.12
C LEU A 8 -10.79 -2.49 -18.66
N LEU A 9 -10.99 -1.44 -17.87
CA LEU A 9 -10.66 -0.07 -18.23
C LEU A 9 -9.53 0.44 -17.35
N GLY A 10 -8.35 0.61 -17.93
CA GLY A 10 -7.19 1.13 -17.22
C GLY A 10 -7.22 2.65 -17.03
N ARG A 11 -6.33 3.13 -16.13
CA ARG A 11 -6.09 4.56 -15.91
C ARG A 11 -5.81 5.36 -17.19
N PRO A 12 -5.00 4.87 -18.16
CA PRO A 12 -4.77 5.60 -19.41
C PRO A 12 -6.06 5.87 -20.20
N TRP A 13 -6.99 4.92 -20.21
CA TRP A 13 -8.28 5.06 -20.90
C TRP A 13 -9.18 6.08 -20.19
N LEU A 14 -9.28 5.99 -18.86
CA LEU A 14 -10.04 6.96 -18.05
C LEU A 14 -9.53 8.40 -18.24
N HIS A 15 -8.21 8.58 -18.22
CA HIS A 15 -7.57 9.88 -18.42
C HIS A 15 -7.82 10.43 -19.82
N LYS A 16 -7.68 9.60 -20.87
CA LYS A 16 -7.95 9.98 -22.26
C LYS A 16 -9.36 10.54 -22.43
N HIS A 17 -10.34 9.95 -21.74
CA HIS A 17 -11.75 10.36 -21.81
C HIS A 17 -12.19 11.32 -20.71
N LYS A 18 -11.25 11.89 -19.94
CA LYS A 18 -11.52 12.85 -18.86
C LYS A 18 -12.59 12.35 -17.87
N LEU A 19 -12.56 11.05 -17.57
CA LEU A 19 -13.46 10.43 -16.60
C LEU A 19 -12.86 10.54 -15.19
N VAL A 20 -13.74 10.70 -14.20
CA VAL A 20 -13.39 10.84 -12.79
C VAL A 20 -13.94 9.66 -12.01
N SER A 21 -13.05 8.90 -11.38
CA SER A 21 -13.41 7.86 -10.42
C SER A 21 -13.77 8.49 -9.08
N SER A 22 -14.92 8.13 -8.52
CA SER A 22 -15.33 8.48 -7.17
C SER A 22 -15.45 7.22 -6.34
N THR A 23 -14.57 7.10 -5.34
CA THR A 23 -14.66 6.04 -4.33
C THR A 23 -15.86 6.25 -3.43
N TYR A 24 -16.14 7.50 -3.04
CA TYR A 24 -17.29 7.85 -2.19
C TYR A 24 -18.63 7.49 -2.82
N HIS A 25 -18.83 7.80 -4.10
CA HIS A 25 -20.06 7.45 -4.81
C HIS A 25 -19.99 6.11 -5.54
N GLN A 26 -18.91 5.34 -5.33
CA GLN A 26 -18.64 4.06 -5.97
C GLN A 26 -19.00 4.07 -7.47
N CYS A 27 -18.48 5.04 -8.22
CA CYS A 27 -18.77 5.17 -9.64
C CYS A 27 -17.67 5.90 -10.41
N VAL A 28 -17.66 5.71 -11.72
CA VAL A 28 -16.89 6.51 -12.67
C VAL A 28 -17.87 7.41 -13.42
N LYS A 29 -17.60 8.72 -13.45
CA LYS A 29 -18.46 9.70 -14.13
C LYS A 29 -17.66 10.62 -15.04
N GLY A 30 -18.29 11.15 -16.07
CA GLY A 30 -17.67 12.15 -16.94
C GLY A 30 -18.43 12.34 -18.23
N ARG A 31 -17.72 12.75 -19.29
CA ARG A 31 -18.29 12.93 -20.62
C ARG A 31 -17.56 12.08 -21.63
N LEU A 32 -18.28 11.16 -22.28
CA LEU A 32 -17.77 10.37 -23.39
C LEU A 32 -18.43 10.88 -24.68
N ASN A 33 -17.63 11.30 -25.66
CA ASN A 33 -18.12 11.86 -26.93
C ASN A 33 -19.15 13.01 -26.73
N GLY A 34 -18.91 13.87 -25.73
CA GLY A 34 -19.80 14.97 -25.37
C GLY A 34 -21.01 14.59 -24.51
N LYS A 35 -21.35 13.29 -24.41
CA LYS A 35 -22.50 12.78 -23.65
C LYS A 35 -22.10 12.50 -22.19
N PRO A 36 -22.89 12.94 -21.20
CA PRO A 36 -22.64 12.58 -19.81
C PRO A 36 -22.82 11.06 -19.61
N ILE A 37 -21.86 10.44 -18.93
CA ILE A 37 -21.91 9.02 -18.57
C ILE A 37 -21.66 8.83 -17.08
N ARG A 38 -22.25 7.76 -16.53
CA ARG A 38 -22.00 7.27 -15.18
C ARG A 38 -21.96 5.75 -15.22
N ILE A 39 -20.82 5.18 -14.87
CA ILE A 39 -20.61 3.74 -14.71
C ILE A 39 -20.63 3.50 -13.20
N ALA A 40 -21.69 2.87 -12.69
CA ALA A 40 -21.73 2.48 -11.29
C ALA A 40 -20.75 1.32 -11.05
N ALA A 41 -20.10 1.31 -9.89
CA ALA A 41 -19.50 0.08 -9.39
C ALA A 41 -20.63 -0.91 -9.05
N ASN A 42 -20.28 -2.18 -8.86
CA ASN A 42 -21.26 -3.13 -8.37
C ASN A 42 -21.72 -2.71 -6.95
N SER A 43 -22.97 -3.01 -6.63
CA SER A 43 -23.52 -2.75 -5.29
C SER A 43 -22.95 -3.72 -4.24
N CYS A 44 -22.44 -4.86 -4.69
CA CYS A 44 -21.88 -5.93 -3.86
C CYS A 44 -20.49 -6.29 -4.40
N PRO A 45 -19.41 -5.57 -4.00
CA PRO A 45 -18.04 -5.80 -4.48
C PRO A 45 -17.48 -7.18 -4.19
N PHE A 46 -18.11 -7.91 -3.27
CA PHE A 46 -17.86 -9.30 -3.01
C PHE A 46 -19.23 -9.98 -2.95
N ASP A 47 -19.58 -10.73 -3.98
CA ASP A 47 -20.67 -11.69 -3.84
C ASP A 47 -20.17 -12.91 -3.03
N GLN A 48 -21.11 -13.71 -2.52
CA GLN A 48 -20.77 -14.85 -1.67
C GLN A 48 -19.91 -15.91 -2.39
N THR A 49 -19.83 -15.85 -3.72
CA THR A 49 -19.05 -16.75 -4.58
C THR A 49 -17.63 -16.24 -4.87
N GLU A 50 -17.39 -14.94 -4.89
CA GLU A 50 -16.04 -14.35 -5.03
C GLU A 50 -15.32 -14.24 -3.68
N ALA A 51 -16.08 -14.13 -2.57
CA ALA A 51 -15.53 -14.10 -1.21
C ALA A 51 -15.08 -15.47 -0.68
N HIS A 52 -15.06 -16.52 -1.51
CA HIS A 52 -14.54 -17.83 -1.10
C HIS A 52 -13.07 -17.69 -0.69
N PHE A 53 -12.93 -17.73 0.63
CA PHE A 53 -11.78 -17.66 1.50
C PHE A 53 -10.75 -18.77 1.23
N VAL A 54 -10.28 -18.91 -0.02
CA VAL A 54 -9.27 -19.93 -0.37
C VAL A 54 -7.88 -19.56 0.17
N GLU A 55 -7.70 -18.33 0.66
CA GLU A 55 -6.40 -17.84 1.11
C GLU A 55 -6.01 -18.24 2.55
N ALA A 56 -6.97 -18.59 3.42
CA ALA A 56 -6.62 -18.91 4.81
C ALA A 56 -5.81 -20.21 4.96
N ALA A 57 -6.14 -21.23 4.18
CA ALA A 57 -5.39 -22.48 4.18
C ALA A 57 -3.93 -22.29 3.72
N LEU A 58 -3.65 -21.29 2.88
CA LEU A 58 -2.29 -20.96 2.44
C LEU A 58 -1.45 -20.40 3.61
N TYR A 59 -2.05 -19.60 4.50
CA TYR A 59 -1.35 -19.09 5.68
C TYR A 59 -1.19 -20.15 6.77
N ASP A 60 -2.15 -21.08 6.90
CA ASP A 60 -2.04 -22.21 7.83
C ASP A 60 -0.91 -23.18 7.41
N ASP A 61 -0.71 -23.41 6.11
CA ASP A 61 0.42 -24.20 5.58
C ASP A 61 1.78 -23.56 5.83
N LEU A 62 1.86 -22.22 5.77
CA LEU A 62 3.07 -21.46 6.10
C LEU A 62 3.35 -21.43 7.61
N ALA A 63 2.32 -21.52 8.45
CA ALA A 63 2.47 -21.68 9.89
C ALA A 63 2.88 -23.12 10.28
N SER A 64 2.50 -24.12 9.47
CA SER A 64 2.81 -25.54 9.69
C SER A 64 4.20 -25.95 9.21
N THR A 65 4.70 -25.34 8.11
CA THR A 65 6.05 -25.58 7.61
C THR A 65 7.04 -24.69 8.34
N GLY A 66 7.70 -25.25 9.35
CA GLY A 66 8.67 -24.60 10.25
C GLY A 66 9.44 -23.42 9.61
N GLU A 67 9.15 -22.24 10.17
CA GLU A 67 9.84 -20.95 10.03
C GLU A 67 11.06 -20.94 9.07
N PRO A 68 10.93 -20.46 7.82
CA PRO A 68 12.04 -19.78 7.20
C PRO A 68 12.19 -18.46 7.95
N SER A 69 13.15 -18.41 8.89
CA SER A 69 13.55 -17.25 9.66
C SER A 69 13.22 -15.97 8.89
N ILE A 70 12.13 -15.31 9.30
CA ILE A 70 11.72 -14.05 8.72
C ILE A 70 12.86 -13.11 9.09
N VAL A 71 13.79 -12.94 8.15
CA VAL A 71 14.84 -11.93 8.25
C VAL A 71 14.09 -10.65 8.52
N ARG A 72 14.24 -10.17 9.77
CA ARG A 72 13.50 -9.07 10.36
C ARG A 72 13.36 -7.99 9.30
N PRO A 73 12.15 -7.68 8.79
CA PRO A 73 12.02 -6.74 7.69
C PRO A 73 12.70 -5.45 8.11
N CYS A 74 13.76 -5.09 7.39
CA CYS A 74 14.55 -3.89 7.66
C CYS A 74 13.66 -2.70 7.29
N GLY A 75 12.92 -2.19 8.25
CA GLY A 75 12.15 -0.97 8.07
C GLY A 75 13.12 0.17 7.80
N THR A 76 13.00 0.82 6.64
CA THR A 76 13.65 2.10 6.42
C THR A 76 13.10 3.09 7.45
N PRO A 77 13.92 3.68 8.33
CA PRO A 77 13.45 4.65 9.30
C PRO A 77 12.83 5.84 8.56
N LEU A 78 11.65 6.26 9.01
CA LEU A 78 10.98 7.44 8.49
C LEU A 78 11.82 8.69 8.81
N PRO A 79 11.92 9.67 7.90
CA PRO A 79 12.62 10.92 8.17
C PRO A 79 11.96 11.65 9.35
N VAL A 80 12.77 12.32 10.16
CA VAL A 80 12.30 13.09 11.31
C VAL A 80 11.48 14.27 10.80
N TRP A 81 10.25 14.43 11.31
CA TRP A 81 9.27 15.46 10.90
C TRP A 81 9.81 16.91 10.83
N LYS A 82 10.90 17.21 11.53
CA LYS A 82 11.58 18.52 11.50
C LYS A 82 12.24 18.83 10.14
N ASP A 83 12.44 17.84 9.28
CA ASP A 83 13.00 18.00 7.93
C ASP A 83 11.93 18.30 6.86
N ILE A 84 10.64 18.34 7.24
CA ILE A 84 9.50 18.43 6.29
C ILE A 84 8.88 19.84 6.26
N ARG A 85 9.40 20.79 7.06
CA ARG A 85 8.87 22.16 7.07
C ARG A 85 10.01 23.16 7.09
N ASP A 86 10.33 23.66 5.91
CA ASP A 86 10.38 25.09 5.58
C ASP A 86 11.10 25.25 4.23
N ASP A 87 10.38 25.03 3.13
CA ASP A 87 10.60 25.71 1.84
C ASP A 87 9.46 25.36 0.87
N PRO A 88 8.77 26.32 0.24
CA PRO A 88 7.86 26.03 -0.87
C PRO A 88 8.71 25.83 -2.13
N GLU A 89 8.75 24.58 -2.62
CA GLU A 89 9.35 24.22 -3.90
C GLU A 89 10.89 24.18 -3.95
N THR A 90 11.56 23.60 -2.96
CA THR A 90 12.90 23.05 -3.24
C THR A 90 12.71 21.85 -4.18
N ASP A 91 13.24 22.01 -5.40
CA ASP A 91 13.07 21.11 -6.55
C ASP A 91 13.16 19.63 -6.14
N LEU A 92 12.06 18.88 -6.38
CA LEU A 92 11.95 17.44 -6.08
C LEU A 92 13.14 16.64 -6.63
N GLN A 93 13.73 17.13 -7.72
CA GLN A 93 14.91 16.56 -8.36
C GLN A 93 16.14 16.63 -7.45
N GLU A 94 16.39 17.76 -6.80
CA GLU A 94 17.55 17.97 -5.92
C GLU A 94 17.47 17.10 -4.66
N LEU A 95 16.25 16.88 -4.14
CA LEU A 95 16.00 15.97 -3.01
C LEU A 95 16.30 14.51 -3.34
N LEU A 96 15.97 14.06 -4.55
CA LEU A 96 16.25 12.71 -5.01
C LEU A 96 17.77 12.48 -5.15
N GLU A 97 18.50 13.44 -5.72
CA GLU A 97 19.96 13.36 -5.84
C GLU A 97 20.66 13.36 -4.47
N ARG A 98 20.21 14.18 -3.52
CA ARG A 98 20.74 14.19 -2.14
C ARG A 98 20.45 12.89 -1.37
N LYS A 99 19.32 12.23 -1.66
CA LYS A 99 18.96 10.94 -1.06
C LYS A 99 19.75 9.79 -1.67
N GLU A 100 20.02 9.83 -2.97
CA GLU A 100 20.89 8.87 -3.66
C GLU A 100 22.32 8.99 -3.14
N LYS A 101 22.82 10.22 -2.92
CA LYS A 101 24.15 10.49 -2.39
C LYS A 101 24.35 10.00 -0.95
N ARG A 102 23.32 10.02 -0.11
CA ARG A 102 23.34 9.42 1.24
C ARG A 102 23.32 7.89 1.23
N LYS A 103 22.84 7.27 0.16
CA LYS A 103 22.81 5.81 0.02
C LYS A 103 24.20 5.18 -0.20
N GLY A 104 25.20 5.99 -0.56
CA GLY A 104 26.58 5.55 -0.80
C GLY A 104 27.52 5.61 0.40
N HIS A 105 27.12 6.19 1.53
CA HIS A 105 28.02 6.41 2.68
C HIS A 105 27.27 6.30 4.01
N GLU A 106 26.87 5.08 4.38
CA GLU A 106 26.50 4.75 5.76
C GLU A 106 27.10 3.38 6.11
N VAL A 107 28.41 3.38 6.31
CA VAL A 107 29.13 2.41 7.13
C VAL A 107 29.47 3.14 8.42
N GLU A 108 29.14 2.50 9.54
CA GLU A 108 29.46 2.85 10.94
C GLU A 108 28.78 4.08 11.57
N SER A 109 27.78 3.83 12.42
CA SER A 109 27.97 3.72 13.88
C SER A 109 26.64 4.00 14.58
N GLY A 110 25.97 2.95 15.00
CA GLY A 110 24.75 3.04 15.78
C GLY A 110 24.07 1.68 15.88
N SER A 111 24.01 1.11 17.08
CA SER A 111 23.27 -0.12 17.33
C SER A 111 21.85 0.02 16.79
N PRO A 112 21.32 -0.98 16.03
CA PRO A 112 19.96 -0.93 15.54
C PRO A 112 18.99 -0.73 16.71
N PRO A 113 17.91 0.07 16.57
CA PRO A 113 16.91 0.20 17.62
C PRO A 113 16.41 -1.20 17.98
N GLN A 114 16.64 -1.59 19.23
CA GLN A 114 16.31 -2.91 19.73
C GLN A 114 14.86 -2.90 20.18
N CYS A 115 13.96 -3.25 19.27
CA CYS A 115 12.58 -3.53 19.64
C CYS A 115 12.53 -4.83 20.48
N VAL A 116 12.32 -4.70 21.78
CA VAL A 116 12.17 -5.83 22.69
C VAL A 116 10.70 -6.20 22.77
N ARG A 117 10.39 -7.48 22.53
CA ARG A 117 9.05 -8.06 22.70
C ARG A 117 8.83 -8.39 24.17
N VAL A 118 7.88 -7.72 24.81
CA VAL A 118 7.56 -7.92 26.23
C VAL A 118 6.15 -8.49 26.34
N GLN A 119 5.99 -9.61 27.05
CA GLN A 119 4.68 -10.12 27.45
C GLN A 119 4.31 -9.54 28.82
N LEU A 120 3.16 -8.88 28.86
CA LEU A 120 2.58 -8.39 30.10
C LEU A 120 1.90 -9.55 30.86
N PRO A 121 1.70 -9.42 32.19
CA PRO A 121 1.07 -10.46 33.01
C PRO A 121 -0.37 -10.81 32.59
N ASP A 122 -1.01 -9.94 31.82
CA ASP A 122 -2.35 -10.13 31.25
C ASP A 122 -2.35 -10.82 29.87
N GLY A 123 -1.19 -11.29 29.41
CA GLY A 123 -1.02 -11.98 28.13
C GLY A 123 -0.88 -11.06 26.91
N ARG A 124 -0.95 -9.73 27.09
CA ARG A 124 -0.76 -8.79 25.98
C ARG A 124 0.71 -8.65 25.62
N ILE A 125 1.01 -8.66 24.32
CA ILE A 125 2.37 -8.44 23.81
C ILE A 125 2.54 -6.96 23.44
N VAL A 126 3.58 -6.33 23.99
CA VAL A 126 3.95 -4.94 23.68
C VAL A 126 5.38 -4.91 23.16
N TYR A 127 5.63 -4.07 22.16
CA TYR A 127 6.96 -3.85 21.58
C TYR A 127 7.48 -2.49 22.05
N ARG A 128 8.64 -2.50 22.71
CA ARG A 128 9.34 -1.29 23.17
C ARG A 128 10.61 -1.11 22.34
N SER A 129 10.77 0.06 21.74
CA SER A 129 12.02 0.55 21.13
C SER A 129 12.92 1.24 22.14
#